data_AF-A0A2D4MW89-F1
#
_entry.id   AF-A0A2D4MW89-F1
#
_cell.length_a   1.000
_cell.length_b   1.000
_cell.length_c   1.000
_cell.angle_alpha   90.00
_cell.angle_beta   90.00
_cell.angle_gamma   90.00
#
_symmetry.space_group_name_H-M   'P 1'
#
loop_
_entity.id
_entity.type
_entity.pdbx_description
1 polymer ?
#
loop_
_entity_poly.entity_id
_entity_poly.type
_entity_poly.pdbx_seq_one_letter_code
_entity_poly.pdbx_strand_id
1 'polypeptide(L)'
;IKNSQRYQRAENVDNNIMVIGVPNVGKSSIINSLRKLHLKKGKAAPVGAAPGITRAVLTKIQVSEKPLMYLLDTPGVLSPQIKSVETGLKLALCGTILDHLVGVEVIADYLLYVLNQQQQFSYVERYGLSGPCDEVGSVLKSIAQHLGKVQKVQVLTGTGNVNVSVPNYNAAACEFIYTFRKGLLGKVMLDQGNDFLD
;
A
#
# COMPACT_ATOMS: atom_id res chain seq x y z
N ILE A 1 -33.92 35.05 -39.32
CA ILE A 1 -32.53 34.66 -39.01
C ILE A 1 -32.44 34.29 -37.54
N LYS A 2 -32.17 33.00 -37.29
CA LYS A 2 -31.65 32.36 -36.06
C LYS A 2 -32.53 32.35 -34.79
N ASN A 3 -33.38 31.32 -34.74
CA ASN A 3 -33.45 30.40 -33.60
C ASN A 3 -32.04 30.13 -33.04
N SER A 4 -31.65 30.84 -31.98
CA SER A 4 -30.43 30.47 -31.25
C SER A 4 -30.79 29.44 -30.19
N GLN A 5 -30.31 28.21 -30.37
CA GLN A 5 -30.24 27.14 -29.38
C GLN A 5 -29.33 27.49 -28.16
N ARG A 6 -29.26 28.76 -27.75
CA ARG A 6 -28.40 29.23 -26.65
C ARG A 6 -29.00 29.02 -25.27
N TYR A 7 -30.31 28.77 -25.16
CA TYR A 7 -31.01 28.60 -23.88
C TYR A 7 -31.19 27.14 -23.43
N GLN A 8 -30.89 26.15 -24.28
CA GLN A 8 -31.02 24.72 -23.95
C GLN A 8 -29.77 24.11 -23.29
N ARG A 9 -29.03 24.87 -22.47
CA ARG A 9 -27.89 24.32 -21.68
C ARG A 9 -28.33 23.61 -20.39
N ALA A 10 -29.64 23.55 -20.13
CA ALA A 10 -30.19 23.04 -18.88
C ALA A 10 -30.49 21.51 -18.87
N GLU A 11 -30.31 20.78 -19.98
CA GLU A 11 -30.77 19.37 -20.05
C GLU A 11 -29.68 18.28 -20.11
N ASN A 12 -28.40 18.65 -20.09
CA ASN A 12 -27.31 17.69 -19.87
C ASN A 12 -26.34 18.24 -18.83
N VAL A 13 -26.69 18.05 -17.55
CA VAL A 13 -25.78 18.36 -16.45
C VAL A 13 -24.69 17.29 -16.45
N ASP A 14 -23.56 17.61 -17.09
CA ASP A 14 -22.35 16.80 -17.00
C ASP A 14 -21.85 16.81 -15.54
N ASN A 15 -22.12 15.74 -14.79
CA ASN A 15 -21.62 15.61 -13.43
C ASN A 15 -20.14 15.20 -13.47
N ASN A 16 -19.26 16.11 -13.07
CA ASN A 16 -17.82 15.89 -13.06
C ASN A 16 -17.34 15.82 -11.61
N ILE A 17 -16.72 14.70 -11.23
CA ILE A 17 -16.24 14.44 -9.87
C ILE A 17 -14.73 14.21 -9.92
N MET A 18 -13.98 14.86 -9.05
CA MET A 18 -12.55 14.61 -8.89
C MET A 18 -12.31 13.73 -7.68
N VAL A 19 -11.52 12.66 -7.84
CA VAL A 19 -11.13 11.76 -6.74
C VAL A 19 -9.73 12.15 -6.27
N ILE A 20 -9.60 12.55 -5.01
CA ILE A 20 -8.32 12.96 -4.39
C ILE A 20 -7.98 12.08 -3.19
N GLY A 21 -6.69 12.06 -2.80
CA GLY A 21 -6.20 11.30 -1.65
C GLY A 21 -4.76 10.84 -1.84
N VAL A 22 -4.16 10.31 -0.77
CA VAL A 22 -2.74 9.88 -0.77
C VAL A 22 -2.48 8.72 -1.76
N PRO A 23 -1.22 8.44 -2.12
CA PRO A 23 -0.88 7.27 -2.95
C PRO A 23 -1.45 5.96 -2.40
N ASN A 24 -1.79 5.06 -3.32
CA ASN A 24 -2.23 3.69 -3.03
C ASN A 24 -3.53 3.49 -2.24
N VAL A 25 -4.30 4.54 -1.94
CA VAL A 25 -5.64 4.42 -1.31
C VAL A 25 -6.74 3.83 -2.21
N GLY A 26 -6.43 3.51 -3.46
CA GLY A 26 -7.39 2.88 -4.38
C GLY A 26 -8.22 3.83 -5.24
N LYS A 27 -7.79 5.09 -5.44
CA LYS A 27 -8.47 6.09 -6.30
C LYS A 27 -8.77 5.55 -7.72
N SER A 28 -7.75 5.07 -8.42
CA SER A 28 -7.91 4.50 -9.77
C SER A 28 -8.74 3.22 -9.77
N SER A 29 -8.68 2.44 -8.68
CA SER A 29 -9.48 1.22 -8.50
C SER A 29 -10.96 1.54 -8.37
N ILE A 30 -11.35 2.52 -7.55
CA ILE A 30 -12.77 2.91 -7.42
C ILE A 30 -13.33 3.46 -8.73
N ILE A 31 -12.55 4.25 -9.46
CA ILE A 31 -12.95 4.78 -10.78
C ILE A 31 -13.19 3.62 -11.77
N ASN A 32 -12.24 2.69 -11.88
CA ASN A 32 -12.37 1.53 -12.75
C ASN A 32 -13.54 0.62 -12.36
N SER A 33 -13.79 0.45 -11.06
CA SER A 33 -14.92 -0.33 -10.55
C SER A 33 -16.25 0.31 -10.90
N LEU A 34 -16.41 1.62 -10.74
CA LEU A 34 -17.62 2.34 -11.12
C LEU A 34 -17.87 2.28 -12.63
N ARG A 35 -16.82 2.43 -13.43
CA ARG A 35 -16.88 2.29 -14.89
C ARG A 35 -17.31 0.88 -15.31
N LYS A 36 -16.77 -0.15 -14.67
CA LYS A 36 -17.16 -1.54 -14.94
C LYS A 36 -18.60 -1.81 -14.52
N LEU A 37 -19.02 -1.30 -13.35
CA LEU A 37 -20.35 -1.55 -12.80
C LEU A 37 -21.47 -0.94 -13.65
N HIS A 38 -21.33 0.32 -14.04
CA HIS A 38 -22.42 1.05 -14.71
C HIS A 38 -22.30 1.06 -16.25
N LEU A 39 -21.09 0.96 -16.81
CA LEU A 39 -20.88 0.96 -18.27
C LEU A 39 -20.50 -0.41 -18.83
N LYS A 40 -20.17 -1.39 -18.00
CA LYS A 40 -19.64 -2.71 -18.42
C LYS A 40 -18.39 -2.60 -19.32
N LYS A 41 -17.63 -1.51 -19.20
CA LYS A 41 -16.39 -1.27 -19.97
C LYS A 41 -15.16 -1.66 -19.14
N GLY A 42 -14.02 -1.88 -19.82
CA GLY A 42 -12.74 -2.28 -19.19
C GLY A 42 -12.10 -1.22 -18.28
N LYS A 43 -10.81 -1.39 -17.95
CA LYS A 43 -10.07 -0.40 -17.16
C LYS A 43 -9.76 0.84 -18.02
N ALA A 44 -9.80 2.02 -17.40
CA ALA A 44 -9.45 3.31 -18.01
C ALA A 44 -8.34 4.04 -17.24
N ALA A 45 -8.19 3.76 -15.94
CA ALA A 45 -7.10 4.28 -15.10
C ALA A 45 -6.08 3.18 -14.77
N PRO A 46 -4.76 3.48 -14.74
CA PRO A 46 -3.74 2.52 -14.33
C PRO A 46 -3.88 2.17 -12.84
N VAL A 47 -3.56 0.94 -12.46
CA VAL A 47 -3.58 0.48 -11.06
C VAL A 47 -2.31 -0.33 -10.80
N GLY A 48 -1.63 -0.03 -9.70
CA GLY A 48 -0.44 -0.75 -9.26
C GLY A 48 -0.18 -0.52 -7.78
N ALA A 49 0.67 -1.37 -7.18
CA ALA A 49 1.02 -1.29 -5.76
C ALA A 49 2.16 -0.30 -5.48
N ALA A 50 2.90 0.13 -6.50
CA ALA A 50 3.94 1.15 -6.33
C ALA A 50 3.28 2.54 -6.21
N PRO A 51 3.73 3.41 -5.28
CA PRO A 51 3.28 4.79 -5.26
C PRO A 51 3.74 5.52 -6.55
N GLY A 52 2.96 6.50 -7.00
CA GLY A 52 3.27 7.28 -8.21
C GLY A 52 2.89 6.63 -9.56
N ILE A 53 2.02 5.61 -9.55
CA ILE A 53 1.50 4.99 -10.79
C ILE A 53 0.67 5.98 -11.62
N THR A 54 -0.24 6.72 -10.98
CA THR A 54 -0.95 7.83 -11.63
C THR A 54 -0.04 9.06 -11.58
N ARG A 55 0.55 9.43 -12.73
CA ARG A 55 1.57 10.48 -12.83
C ARG A 55 1.05 11.85 -13.27
N ALA A 56 -0.15 11.90 -13.83
CA ALA A 56 -0.83 13.12 -14.25
C ALA A 56 -2.32 12.99 -13.97
N VAL A 57 -3.00 14.13 -13.84
CA VAL A 57 -4.46 14.14 -13.84
C VAL A 57 -4.93 13.61 -15.18
N LEU A 58 -5.62 12.47 -15.15
CA LEU A 58 -6.10 11.83 -16.37
C LEU A 58 -7.32 12.56 -16.92
N THR A 59 -7.57 12.38 -18.21
CA THR A 59 -8.77 12.90 -18.88
C THR A 59 -10.04 12.38 -18.19
N LYS A 60 -11.16 13.09 -18.36
CA LYS A 60 -12.46 12.72 -17.80
C LYS A 60 -12.82 11.27 -18.16
N ILE A 61 -12.86 10.39 -17.16
CA ILE A 61 -13.26 8.99 -17.33
C ILE A 61 -14.77 8.91 -17.12
N GLN A 62 -15.53 8.62 -18.18
CA GLN A 62 -16.96 8.38 -18.03
C GLN A 62 -17.18 7.11 -17.18
N VAL A 63 -18.03 7.24 -16.16
CA VAL A 63 -18.42 6.12 -15.29
C VAL A 63 -19.91 5.83 -15.30
N SER A 64 -20.76 6.70 -15.86
CA SER A 64 -22.20 6.47 -16.01
C SER A 64 -22.75 7.20 -17.23
N GLU A 65 -23.78 6.63 -17.86
CA GLU A 65 -24.51 7.22 -18.98
C GLU A 65 -25.80 7.94 -18.51
N LYS A 66 -26.43 7.44 -17.44
CA LYS A 66 -27.69 7.99 -16.90
C LYS A 66 -27.72 7.90 -15.36
N PRO A 67 -27.50 9.01 -14.63
CA PRO A 67 -27.09 10.32 -15.16
C PRO A 67 -25.70 10.24 -15.79
N LEU A 68 -25.40 11.16 -16.72
CA LEU A 68 -24.09 11.27 -17.32
C LEU A 68 -23.08 11.71 -16.26
N MET A 69 -22.09 10.87 -15.97
CA MET A 69 -21.09 11.12 -14.93
C MET A 69 -19.67 10.81 -15.40
N TYR A 70 -18.75 11.69 -15.01
CA TYR A 70 -17.32 11.58 -15.28
C TYR A 70 -16.53 11.70 -13.99
N LEU A 71 -15.52 10.84 -13.82
CA LEU A 71 -14.55 10.92 -12.73
C LEU A 71 -13.18 11.30 -13.29
N LEU A 72 -12.47 12.14 -12.54
CA LEU A 72 -11.08 12.50 -12.82
C LEU A 72 -10.18 11.75 -11.84
N ASP A 73 -9.26 10.93 -12.38
CA ASP A 73 -8.22 10.28 -11.59
C ASP A 73 -7.05 11.24 -11.39
N THR A 74 -6.55 11.32 -10.15
CA THR A 74 -5.46 12.23 -9.78
C THR A 74 -4.27 11.46 -9.22
N PRO A 75 -3.04 11.97 -9.39
CA PRO A 75 -1.89 11.48 -8.66
C PRO A 75 -2.16 11.45 -7.15
N GLY A 76 -1.59 10.48 -6.45
CA GLY A 76 -1.64 10.51 -5.00
C GLY A 76 -0.83 11.67 -4.44
N VAL A 77 -1.46 12.49 -3.60
CA VAL A 77 -0.80 13.64 -2.98
C VAL A 77 -0.60 13.36 -1.50
N LEU A 78 0.65 13.40 -1.06
CA LEU A 78 1.02 13.38 0.36
C LEU A 78 1.41 14.79 0.80
N SER A 79 1.15 15.10 2.07
CA SER A 79 1.70 16.30 2.69
C SER A 79 3.23 16.29 2.59
N PRO A 80 3.88 17.42 2.24
CA PRO A 80 5.33 17.51 2.23
C PRO A 80 5.94 17.38 3.64
N GLN A 81 5.15 17.61 4.68
CA GLN A 81 5.53 17.43 6.07
C GLN A 81 4.70 16.32 6.71
N ILE A 82 5.37 15.28 7.20
CA ILE A 82 4.75 14.23 7.99
C ILE A 82 4.85 14.64 9.44
N LYS A 83 3.70 14.73 10.13
CA LYS A 83 3.58 15.30 11.48
C LYS A 83 4.36 14.52 12.55
N SER A 84 4.45 13.19 12.41
CA SER A 84 5.19 12.34 13.35
C SER A 84 5.86 11.15 12.65
N VAL A 85 6.88 10.59 13.31
CA VAL A 85 7.57 9.37 12.85
C VAL A 85 6.58 8.21 12.71
N GLU A 86 5.67 8.08 13.67
CA GLU A 86 4.65 7.04 13.66
C GLU A 86 3.72 7.16 12.44
N THR A 87 3.23 8.36 12.11
CA THR A 87 2.45 8.57 10.89
C THR A 87 3.25 8.14 9.65
N GLY A 88 4.55 8.44 9.62
CA GLY A 88 5.44 7.99 8.54
C GLY A 88 5.53 6.47 8.42
N LEU A 89 5.66 5.77 9.55
CA LEU A 89 5.71 4.30 9.61
C LEU A 89 4.38 3.66 9.18
N LYS A 90 3.24 4.23 9.61
CA LYS A 90 1.91 3.78 9.17
C LYS A 90 1.72 3.97 7.65
N LEU A 91 2.10 5.13 7.12
CA LEU A 91 2.06 5.40 5.68
C LEU A 91 2.99 4.47 4.89
N ALA A 92 4.16 4.17 5.44
CA ALA A 92 5.07 3.19 4.87
C ALA A 92 4.44 1.80 4.91
N LEU A 93 3.85 1.32 6.01
CA LEU A 93 3.17 0.02 6.07
C LEU A 93 2.03 -0.10 5.05
N CYS A 94 1.25 0.96 4.85
CA CYS A 94 0.20 1.01 3.83
C CYS A 94 0.73 1.07 2.38
N GLY A 95 2.05 1.16 2.19
CA GLY A 95 2.70 1.29 0.88
C GLY A 95 2.52 2.66 0.25
N THR A 96 2.09 3.65 1.03
CA THR A 96 1.87 5.02 0.57
C THR A 96 3.19 5.78 0.39
N ILE A 97 4.20 5.45 1.20
CA ILE A 97 5.60 5.89 1.07
C ILE A 97 6.46 4.72 0.55
N LEU A 98 7.51 5.03 -0.21
CA LEU A 98 8.44 4.02 -0.72
C LEU A 98 9.24 3.37 0.42
N ASP A 99 9.20 2.04 0.51
CA ASP A 99 9.77 1.26 1.62
C ASP A 99 11.26 1.54 1.86
N HIS A 100 12.05 1.74 0.80
CA HIS A 100 13.49 2.00 0.91
C HIS A 100 13.82 3.38 1.50
N LEU A 101 12.88 4.33 1.49
CA LEU A 101 13.09 5.65 2.10
C LEU A 101 13.04 5.56 3.63
N VAL A 102 12.34 4.56 4.17
CA VAL A 102 12.20 4.33 5.63
C VAL A 102 13.12 3.21 6.10
N GLY A 103 13.27 2.16 5.28
CA GLY A 103 14.01 0.95 5.62
C GLY A 103 13.06 -0.20 5.98
N VAL A 104 13.13 -1.30 5.23
CA VAL A 104 12.21 -2.44 5.38
C VAL A 104 12.30 -3.12 6.74
N GLU A 105 13.48 -3.15 7.37
CA GLU A 105 13.63 -3.73 8.71
C GLU A 105 12.95 -2.87 9.78
N VAL A 106 13.04 -1.54 9.67
CA VAL A 106 12.35 -0.60 10.57
C VAL A 106 10.83 -0.71 10.41
N ILE A 107 10.35 -0.81 9.17
CA ILE A 107 8.92 -1.02 8.89
C ILE A 107 8.45 -2.37 9.45
N ALA A 108 9.24 -3.43 9.30
CA ALA A 108 8.93 -4.76 9.82
C ALA A 108 8.90 -4.81 11.36
N ASP A 109 9.81 -4.07 12.01
CA ASP A 109 9.84 -3.93 13.47
C ASP A 109 8.58 -3.22 13.99
N TYR A 110 8.22 -2.09 13.36
CA TYR A 110 6.99 -1.38 13.69
C TYR A 110 5.74 -2.25 13.43
N LEU A 111 5.72 -3.05 12.36
CA LEU A 111 4.65 -4.00 12.10
C LEU A 111 4.52 -5.02 13.23
N LEU A 112 5.63 -5.61 13.68
CA LEU A 112 5.64 -6.56 14.79
C LEU A 112 5.09 -5.92 16.07
N TYR A 113 5.56 -4.71 16.40
CA TYR A 113 5.05 -3.92 17.52
C TYR A 113 3.52 -3.75 17.44
N VAL A 114 3.00 -3.30 16.30
CA VAL A 114 1.55 -3.10 16.11
C VAL A 114 0.77 -4.40 16.25
N LEU A 115 1.26 -5.49 15.65
CA LEU A 115 0.60 -6.80 15.75
C LEU A 115 0.55 -7.29 17.20
N ASN A 116 1.66 -7.18 17.95
CA ASN A 116 1.71 -7.60 19.34
C ASN A 116 0.81 -6.74 20.24
N GLN A 117 0.82 -5.42 20.04
CA GLN A 117 -0.06 -4.51 20.78
C GLN A 117 -1.55 -4.82 20.56
N GLN A 118 -1.93 -5.24 19.35
CA GLN A 118 -3.30 -5.63 19.03
C GLN A 118 -3.61 -7.12 19.26
N GLN A 119 -2.69 -7.86 19.91
CA GLN A 119 -2.81 -9.30 20.16
C GLN A 119 -3.06 -10.13 18.88
N GLN A 120 -2.52 -9.68 17.74
CA GLN A 120 -2.62 -10.32 16.43
C GLN A 120 -1.42 -11.22 16.17
N PHE A 121 -1.49 -12.46 16.69
CA PHE A 121 -0.36 -13.40 16.66
C PHE A 121 -0.37 -14.38 15.49
N SER A 122 -1.13 -14.12 14.42
CA SER A 122 -1.19 -15.03 13.26
C SER A 122 0.17 -15.26 12.58
N TYR A 123 1.11 -14.33 12.76
CA TYR A 123 2.48 -14.50 12.25
C TYR A 123 3.23 -15.65 12.93
N VAL A 124 2.89 -15.99 14.18
CA VAL A 124 3.54 -17.06 14.96
C VAL A 124 3.30 -18.40 14.29
N GLU A 125 2.03 -18.75 14.07
CA GLU A 125 1.66 -19.98 13.37
C GLU A 125 2.15 -19.96 11.92
N ARG A 126 1.98 -18.84 11.23
CA ARG A 126 2.33 -18.71 9.81
C ARG A 126 3.80 -18.99 9.50
N TYR A 127 4.70 -18.59 10.40
CA TYR A 127 6.15 -18.74 10.20
C TYR A 127 6.78 -19.80 11.12
N GLY A 128 5.98 -20.46 11.96
CA GLY A 128 6.44 -21.55 12.83
C GLY A 128 7.29 -21.07 14.02
N LEU A 129 6.93 -19.94 14.62
CA LEU A 129 7.55 -19.49 15.87
C LEU A 129 7.00 -20.28 17.07
N SER A 130 7.79 -20.38 18.15
CA SER A 130 7.35 -21.02 19.40
C SER A 130 6.30 -20.21 20.17
N GLY A 131 6.20 -18.92 19.89
CA GLY A 131 5.26 -18.00 20.51
C GLY A 131 5.47 -16.57 20.01
N PRO A 132 4.64 -15.62 20.47
CA PRO A 132 4.87 -14.19 20.22
C PRO A 132 6.22 -13.74 20.78
N CYS A 133 6.89 -12.82 20.08
CA CYS A 133 8.11 -12.19 20.58
C CYS A 133 8.21 -10.73 20.12
N ASP A 134 9.00 -9.94 20.83
CA ASP A 134 9.23 -8.51 20.55
C ASP A 134 10.55 -8.24 19.82
N GLU A 135 11.25 -9.30 19.39
CA GLU A 135 12.49 -9.20 18.64
C GLU A 135 12.26 -9.43 17.15
N VAL A 136 12.22 -8.35 16.37
CA VAL A 136 12.06 -8.43 14.91
C VAL A 136 13.10 -9.35 14.26
N GLY A 137 14.35 -9.34 14.74
CA GLY A 137 15.40 -10.20 14.21
C GLY A 137 15.06 -11.70 14.29
N SER A 138 14.44 -12.12 15.40
CA SER A 138 14.00 -13.50 15.62
C SER A 138 12.84 -13.87 14.68
N VAL A 139 11.88 -12.96 14.47
CA VAL A 139 10.81 -13.14 13.49
C VAL A 139 11.35 -13.22 12.07
N LEU A 140 12.22 -12.28 11.67
CA LEU A 140 12.80 -12.27 10.32
C LEU A 140 13.68 -13.49 10.05
N LYS A 141 14.40 -14.00 11.06
CA LYS A 141 15.14 -15.26 10.97
C LYS A 141 14.19 -16.43 10.69
N SER A 142 13.11 -16.53 11.46
CA SER A 142 12.10 -17.57 11.28
C SER A 142 11.45 -17.50 9.89
N ILE A 143 11.07 -16.31 9.42
CA ILE A 143 10.55 -16.08 8.06
C ILE A 143 11.57 -16.51 7.00
N ALA A 144 12.83 -16.11 7.15
CA ALA A 144 13.89 -16.44 6.20
C ALA A 144 14.11 -17.95 6.10
N GLN A 145 14.10 -18.65 7.24
CA GLN A 145 14.23 -20.11 7.28
C GLN A 145 12.99 -20.81 6.69
N HIS A 146 11.80 -20.39 7.11
CA HIS A 146 10.53 -20.99 6.69
C HIS A 146 10.30 -20.86 5.17
N LEU A 147 10.72 -19.74 4.58
CA LEU A 147 10.51 -19.44 3.15
C LEU A 147 11.77 -19.61 2.30
N GLY A 148 12.86 -20.12 2.87
CA GLY A 148 14.13 -20.31 2.17
C GLY A 148 14.77 -19.01 1.64
N LYS A 149 14.50 -17.85 2.27
CA LYS A 149 15.11 -16.57 1.90
C LYS A 149 16.55 -16.52 2.42
N VAL A 150 17.48 -16.95 1.60
CA VAL A 150 18.92 -16.98 1.94
C VAL A 150 19.74 -16.14 0.96
N GLN A 151 20.90 -15.70 1.41
CA GLN A 151 21.89 -15.01 0.59
C GLN A 151 23.27 -15.62 0.79
N LYS A 152 24.07 -15.63 -0.28
CA LYS A 152 25.45 -16.11 -0.22
C LYS A 152 26.36 -14.95 0.19
N VAL A 153 27.12 -15.16 1.25
CA VAL A 153 28.13 -14.20 1.74
C VAL A 153 29.49 -14.87 1.78
N GLN A 154 30.54 -14.12 1.49
CA GLN A 154 31.91 -14.58 1.70
C GLN A 154 32.31 -14.28 3.14
N VAL A 155 32.71 -15.32 3.86
CA VAL A 155 33.24 -15.18 5.21
C VAL A 155 34.75 -15.43 5.13
N LEU A 156 35.53 -14.51 5.71
CA LEU A 156 36.95 -14.71 5.91
C LEU A 156 37.12 -15.71 7.06
N THR A 157 37.61 -16.90 6.77
CA THR A 157 38.12 -17.81 7.80
C THR A 157 39.63 -17.70 7.84
N GLY A 158 40.26 -18.09 8.95
CA GLY A 158 41.73 -18.12 9.08
C GLY A 158 42.43 -19.01 8.05
N THR A 159 41.69 -19.77 7.24
CA THR A 159 42.18 -20.68 6.19
C THR A 159 41.74 -20.27 4.78
N GLY A 160 41.09 -19.11 4.59
CA GLY A 160 40.67 -18.58 3.28
C GLY A 160 39.22 -18.11 3.22
N ASN A 161 38.78 -17.67 2.03
CA ASN A 161 37.42 -17.18 1.83
C ASN A 161 36.48 -18.36 1.57
N VAL A 162 35.41 -18.49 2.35
CA VAL A 162 34.38 -19.51 2.15
C VAL A 162 33.05 -18.83 1.85
N ASN A 163 32.34 -19.33 0.83
CA ASN A 163 30.97 -18.92 0.55
C ASN A 163 30.02 -19.65 1.51
N VAL A 164 29.33 -18.89 2.35
CA VAL A 164 28.34 -19.43 3.29
C VAL A 164 26.96 -18.89 2.92
N SER A 165 25.92 -19.74 3.06
CA SER A 165 24.54 -19.32 2.90
C SER A 165 23.99 -18.86 4.25
N VAL A 166 23.56 -17.61 4.34
CA VAL A 166 23.01 -17.01 5.56
C VAL A 166 21.58 -16.52 5.32
N PRO A 167 20.74 -16.40 6.36
CA PRO A 167 19.42 -15.79 6.24
C PRO A 167 19.48 -14.39 5.60
N ASN A 168 18.59 -14.12 4.65
CA ASN A 168 18.43 -12.80 4.04
C ASN A 168 17.31 -12.04 4.77
N TYR A 169 17.69 -11.28 5.80
CA TYR A 169 16.76 -10.50 6.62
C TYR A 169 16.00 -9.44 5.84
N ASN A 170 16.64 -8.80 4.86
CA ASN A 170 15.98 -7.79 4.03
C ASN A 170 14.85 -8.41 3.20
N ALA A 171 15.10 -9.57 2.58
CA ALA A 171 14.09 -10.30 1.82
C ALA A 171 12.96 -10.84 2.73
N ALA A 172 13.29 -11.27 3.95
CA ALA A 172 12.30 -11.66 4.95
C ALA A 172 11.44 -10.49 5.41
N ALA A 173 12.03 -9.31 5.63
CA ALA A 173 11.30 -8.10 6.01
C ALA A 173 10.34 -7.66 4.89
N CYS A 174 10.80 -7.64 3.63
CA CYS A 174 9.95 -7.40 2.47
C CYS A 174 8.76 -8.35 2.42
N GLU A 175 8.99 -9.63 2.68
CA GLU A 175 7.95 -10.66 2.68
C GLU A 175 6.95 -10.47 3.84
N PHE A 176 7.42 -10.10 5.02
CA PHE A 176 6.57 -9.84 6.18
C PHE A 176 5.62 -8.67 5.91
N ILE A 177 6.16 -7.56 5.40
CA ILE A 177 5.40 -6.36 5.01
C ILE A 177 4.43 -6.68 3.88
N TYR A 178 4.87 -7.44 2.87
CA TYR A 178 4.03 -7.87 1.76
C TYR A 178 2.84 -8.71 2.25
N THR A 179 3.11 -9.67 3.14
CA THR A 179 2.09 -10.54 3.74
C THR A 179 1.05 -9.72 4.51
N PHE A 180 1.51 -8.74 5.30
CA PHE A 180 0.63 -7.78 5.98
C PHE A 180 -0.25 -6.99 5.00
N ARG A 181 0.35 -6.38 3.97
CA ARG A 181 -0.38 -5.58 2.96
C ARG A 181 -1.40 -6.39 2.17
N LYS A 182 -1.22 -7.72 2.09
CA LYS A 182 -2.19 -8.64 1.50
C LYS A 182 -3.32 -9.05 2.46
N GLY A 183 -3.28 -8.61 3.72
CA GLY A 183 -4.23 -8.99 4.76
C GLY A 183 -4.07 -10.43 5.24
N LEU A 184 -2.92 -11.06 4.95
CA LEU A 184 -2.65 -12.47 5.28
C LEU A 184 -2.18 -12.67 6.73
N LEU A 185 -1.96 -11.56 7.46
CA LEU A 185 -1.72 -11.54 8.91
C LEU A 185 -2.97 -11.06 9.69
N GLY A 186 -4.15 -11.15 9.08
CA GLY A 186 -5.39 -10.64 9.66
C GLY A 186 -5.72 -9.20 9.23
N LYS A 187 -6.86 -8.70 9.71
CA LYS A 187 -7.34 -7.34 9.49
C LYS A 187 -6.91 -6.48 10.67
N VAL A 188 -6.05 -5.50 10.41
CA VAL A 188 -5.43 -4.65 11.43
C VAL A 188 -5.76 -3.19 11.11
N MET A 189 -6.22 -2.44 12.11
CA MET A 189 -6.43 -1.00 12.00
C MET A 189 -5.24 -0.29 12.63
N LEU A 190 -4.46 0.45 11.83
CA LEU A 190 -3.25 1.11 12.32
C LEU A 190 -3.56 2.35 13.16
N ASP A 191 -4.66 3.04 12.88
CA ASP A 191 -5.08 4.21 13.64
C ASP A 191 -5.96 3.80 14.83
N GLN A 192 -5.61 4.28 16.02
CA GLN A 192 -6.34 4.08 17.25
C GLN A 192 -7.20 5.31 17.57
N GLY A 193 -8.23 5.15 18.40
CA GLY A 193 -9.18 6.24 18.71
C GLY A 193 -8.53 7.53 19.25
N ASN A 194 -7.37 7.42 19.89
CA ASN A 194 -6.62 8.58 20.40
C ASN A 194 -5.87 9.36 19.31
N ASP A 195 -5.60 8.74 18.15
CA ASP A 195 -4.85 9.37 17.05
C ASP A 195 -5.65 10.49 16.34
N PHE A 196 -6.94 10.62 16.66
CA PHE A 196 -7.86 11.59 16.05
C PHE A 196 -8.13 12.82 16.93
N LEU A 197 -7.50 12.90 18.11
CA LEU A 197 -7.70 13.99 19.07
C LEU A 197 -6.68 15.13 18.94
N ASP A 198 -5.76 15.06 17.97
CA ASP A 198 -4.67 16.03 17.72
C ASP A 198 -4.80 16.81 16.39
#